data_AF-A0A7X8WKA2-F1
#
_entry.id   AF-A0A7X8WKA2-F1
#
_cell.length_a   1.000
_cell.length_b   1.000
_cell.length_c   1.000
_cell.angle_alpha   90.00
_cell.angle_beta   90.00
_cell.angle_gamma   90.00
#
_symmetry.space_group_name_H-M   'P 1'
#
loop_
_entity.id
_entity.type
_entity.pdbx_description
1 polymer ?
#
loop_
_entity_poly.entity_id
_entity_poly.type
_entity_poly.pdbx_seq_one_letter_code
_entity_poly.pdbx_strand_id
1 'polypeptide(L)'
;NDWVTIAEDSYLTLRFKTRWGYTHEPHFVNLVTDVNADDPYEIEFRHNAHGDTSGNWGDALVAFSLKDLPDTNGETVKLKLTWHSFNGKKSTEFDYSTNKETKGSLSLENKNNFIRSIK
;
A
#
# COMPACT_ATOMS: atom_id res chain seq x y z
N ASN A 1 -10.34 -11.76 -2.05
CA ASN A 1 -9.27 -11.04 -2.77
C ASN A 1 -9.13 -9.73 -2.04
N ASP A 2 -8.31 -9.69 -0.98
CA ASP A 2 -8.44 -8.73 0.12
C ASP A 2 -7.26 -7.75 0.06
N TRP A 3 -7.44 -6.65 -0.66
CA TRP A 3 -6.43 -5.59 -0.72
C TRP A 3 -7.15 -4.25 -0.81
N VAL A 4 -7.08 -3.52 0.29
CA VAL A 4 -7.47 -2.12 0.39
C VAL A 4 -6.21 -1.32 0.08
N THR A 5 -6.22 -0.64 -1.05
CA THR A 5 -5.24 0.39 -1.40
C THR A 5 -6.03 1.66 -1.59
N ILE A 6 -5.95 2.55 -0.62
CA ILE A 6 -6.63 3.84 -0.66
C ILE A 6 -5.55 4.88 -0.93
N ALA A 7 -5.67 5.56 -2.07
CA ALA A 7 -5.05 6.85 -2.28
C ALA A 7 -6.06 7.90 -1.79
N GLU A 8 -5.97 8.37 -0.56
CA GLU A 8 -6.81 9.46 -0.03
C GLU A 8 -5.87 10.60 0.35
N ASP A 9 -6.23 11.83 -0.03
CA ASP A 9 -5.56 13.06 0.44
C ASP A 9 -4.02 13.06 0.34
N SER A 10 -3.49 12.59 -0.80
CA SER A 10 -2.04 12.48 -1.04
C SER A 10 -1.31 11.43 -0.19
N TYR A 11 -2.01 10.41 0.32
CA TYR A 11 -1.40 9.26 0.98
C TYR A 11 -1.86 7.94 0.36
N LEU A 12 -0.92 7.01 0.23
CA LEU A 12 -1.17 5.61 -0.09
C LEU A 12 -1.18 4.79 1.20
N THR A 13 -2.36 4.35 1.63
CA THR A 13 -2.49 3.45 2.78
C THR A 13 -2.49 1.99 2.32
N LEU A 14 -1.56 1.21 2.87
CA LEU A 14 -1.38 -0.20 2.57
C LEU A 14 -1.56 -1.03 3.84
N ARG A 15 -2.46 -2.02 3.79
CA ARG A 15 -2.46 -3.16 4.69
C ARG A 15 -1.72 -4.31 4.02
N PHE A 16 -0.66 -4.79 4.64
CA PHE A 16 0.09 -5.95 4.15
C PHE A 16 0.22 -7.01 5.23
N LYS A 17 0.30 -8.27 4.80
CA LYS A 17 0.41 -9.43 5.68
C LYS A 17 1.80 -10.02 5.57
N THR A 18 2.47 -10.17 6.71
CA THR A 18 3.82 -10.73 6.79
C THR A 18 3.97 -11.64 8.00
N ARG A 19 5.11 -12.31 8.13
CA ARG A 19 5.42 -13.14 9.30
C ARG A 19 6.22 -12.33 10.30
N TRP A 20 5.83 -12.35 11.56
CA TRP A 20 6.52 -11.69 12.67
C TRP A 20 7.08 -12.77 13.58
N GLY A 21 8.39 -12.93 13.61
CA GLY A 21 9.02 -13.93 14.47
C GLY A 21 9.26 -13.43 15.87
N TYR A 22 9.87 -14.33 16.64
CA TYR A 22 9.98 -14.21 18.09
C TYR A 22 11.15 -13.33 18.52
N THR A 23 12.01 -12.94 17.58
CA THR A 23 13.19 -12.09 17.83
C THR A 23 12.84 -10.61 17.89
N HIS A 24 11.58 -10.23 17.63
CA HIS A 24 11.12 -8.83 17.63
C HIS A 24 11.93 -7.89 16.74
N GLU A 25 12.47 -8.41 15.63
CA GLU A 25 13.25 -7.64 14.69
C GLU A 25 12.34 -6.60 13.99
N PRO A 26 12.70 -5.31 14.00
CA PRO A 26 11.93 -4.30 13.30
C PRO A 26 11.96 -4.55 11.79
N HIS A 27 10.78 -4.61 11.17
CA HIS A 27 10.66 -4.71 9.72
C HIS A 27 10.75 -3.31 9.08
N PHE A 28 11.53 -3.20 8.01
CA PHE A 28 11.64 -1.96 7.25
C PHE A 28 10.72 -2.01 6.04
N VAL A 29 9.92 -0.96 5.87
CA VAL A 29 9.04 -0.80 4.71
C VAL A 29 9.28 0.55 4.06
N ASN A 30 9.34 0.56 2.73
CA ASN A 30 9.54 1.78 1.94
C ASN A 30 8.63 1.76 0.72
N LEU A 31 8.24 2.95 0.28
CA LEU A 31 7.67 3.18 -1.03
C LEU A 31 8.72 3.87 -1.89
N VAL A 32 9.06 3.26 -3.03
CA VAL A 32 10.10 3.75 -3.93
C VAL A 32 9.43 4.30 -5.18
N THR A 33 9.77 5.55 -5.51
CA THR A 33 9.39 6.26 -6.74
C THR A 33 10.50 6.13 -7.79
N ASP A 34 10.26 6.62 -9.00
CA ASP A 34 11.23 6.65 -10.10
C ASP A 34 11.81 5.26 -10.44
N VAL A 35 11.03 4.19 -10.20
CA VAL A 35 11.42 2.82 -10.54
C VAL A 35 11.25 2.52 -12.04
N ASN A 36 10.53 3.39 -12.75
CA ASN A 36 10.34 3.35 -14.20
C ASN A 36 10.57 4.75 -14.77
N ALA A 37 11.54 4.89 -15.67
CA ALA A 37 11.89 6.19 -16.27
C ALA A 37 10.81 6.71 -17.24
N ASP A 38 10.00 5.81 -17.80
CA ASP A 38 8.94 6.15 -18.77
C ASP A 38 7.59 6.44 -18.09
N ASP A 39 7.42 5.98 -16.84
CA ASP A 39 6.18 6.13 -16.08
C ASP A 39 6.46 6.52 -14.61
N PRO A 40 6.39 7.81 -14.25
CA PRO A 40 6.62 8.26 -12.88
C PRO A 40 5.51 7.81 -11.91
N TYR A 41 4.40 7.28 -12.42
CA TYR A 41 3.32 6.71 -11.64
C TYR A 41 3.45 5.18 -11.48
N GLU A 42 4.60 4.59 -11.82
CA GLU A 42 4.97 3.26 -11.34
C GLU A 42 5.80 3.39 -10.05
N ILE A 43 5.28 2.80 -8.97
CA ILE A 43 5.89 2.81 -7.62
C ILE A 43 6.09 1.39 -7.11
N GLU A 44 7.07 1.20 -6.23
CA GLU A 44 7.41 -0.11 -5.66
C GLU A 44 7.33 -0.10 -4.12
N PHE A 45 6.52 -0.99 -3.56
CA PHE A 45 6.56 -1.30 -2.14
C PHE A 45 7.66 -2.33 -1.85
N ARG A 46 8.61 -1.96 -0.99
CA ARG A 46 9.71 -2.82 -0.55
C ARG A 46 9.57 -3.14 0.93
N HIS A 47 9.63 -4.42 1.26
CA HIS A 47 9.63 -4.92 2.64
C HIS A 47 10.92 -5.69 2.92
N ASN A 48 11.65 -5.30 3.96
CA ASN A 48 12.80 -6.01 4.49
C ASN A 48 12.49 -6.50 5.91
N ALA A 49 12.43 -7.82 6.08
CA ALA A 49 12.20 -8.47 7.37
C ALA A 49 13.49 -8.73 8.15
N HIS A 50 14.67 -8.37 7.64
CA HIS A 50 15.97 -8.65 8.27
C HIS A 50 16.18 -10.14 8.61
N GLY A 51 15.59 -11.05 7.82
CA GLY A 51 15.63 -12.49 8.05
C GLY A 51 14.50 -13.02 8.94
N ASP A 52 13.68 -12.16 9.54
CA ASP A 52 12.57 -12.55 10.40
C ASP A 52 11.37 -13.10 9.61
N THR A 53 11.44 -14.38 9.27
CA THR A 53 10.50 -15.04 8.33
C THR A 53 9.90 -16.34 8.86
N SER A 54 10.22 -16.73 10.10
CA SER A 54 9.81 -18.01 10.72
C SER A 54 8.69 -17.87 11.76
N GLY A 55 8.03 -16.72 11.80
CA GLY A 55 7.03 -16.36 12.81
C GLY A 55 5.56 -16.54 12.44
N ASN A 56 4.71 -15.92 13.25
CA ASN A 56 3.27 -15.91 13.06
C ASN A 56 2.86 -14.91 11.99
N TRP A 57 1.82 -15.26 11.22
CA TRP A 57 1.23 -14.30 10.29
C TRP A 57 0.53 -13.17 11.03
N GLY A 58 0.86 -11.94 10.68
CA GLY A 58 0.22 -10.74 11.21
C GLY A 58 0.11 -9.65 10.14
N ASP A 59 -0.89 -8.79 10.31
CA ASP A 59 -1.11 -7.65 9.43
C ASP A 59 -0.38 -6.42 9.97
N ALA A 60 0.15 -5.60 9.06
CA ALA A 60 0.64 -4.26 9.35
C ALA A 60 -0.05 -3.24 8.45
N LEU A 61 -0.11 -2.01 8.94
CA LEU A 61 -0.70 -0.86 8.27
C LEU A 61 0.35 0.24 8.17
N VAL A 62 0.49 0.82 6.97
CA VAL A 62 1.39 1.94 6.71
C VAL A 62 0.74 2.91 5.74
N ALA A 63 0.99 4.21 5.93
CA ALA A 63 0.57 5.26 5.00
C ALA A 63 1.81 6.00 4.50
N PHE A 64 1.99 6.04 3.18
CA PHE A 64 3.08 6.76 2.53
C PHE A 64 2.56 8.02 1.87
N SER A 65 3.24 9.15 2.04
CA SER A 65 2.90 10.36 1.30
C SER A 65 3.23 10.17 -0.18
N LEU A 66 2.33 10.61 -1.04
CA LEU A 66 2.45 10.64 -2.50
C LEU A 66 2.84 12.04 -3.01
N LYS A 67 3.19 12.97 -2.11
CA LYS A 67 3.49 14.37 -2.44
C LYS A 67 4.68 14.56 -3.40
N ASP A 68 5.57 13.57 -3.46
CA ASP A 68 6.79 13.61 -4.28
C ASP A 68 6.52 13.10 -5.71
N LEU A 69 5.30 12.61 -6.00
CA LEU A 69 4.89 12.27 -7.37
C LEU A 69 4.54 13.53 -8.19
N PRO A 70 4.73 13.50 -9.52
CA PRO A 70 4.36 14.63 -10.37
C PRO A 70 2.86 14.94 -10.32
N ASP A 71 2.52 16.23 -10.40
CA ASP A 71 1.13 16.70 -10.45
C ASP A 71 0.41 16.11 -11.66
N THR A 72 -0.81 15.58 -11.46
CA THR A 72 -1.65 15.04 -12.53
C THR A 72 -2.36 16.14 -13.33
N ASN A 73 -2.14 17.42 -13.01
CA ASN A 73 -2.70 18.59 -13.71
C ASN A 73 -4.23 18.55 -13.85
N GLY A 74 -4.92 17.98 -12.86
CA GLY A 74 -6.38 17.84 -12.84
C GLY A 74 -6.92 16.60 -13.56
N GLU A 75 -6.05 15.81 -14.17
CA GLU A 75 -6.39 14.53 -14.78
C GLU A 75 -6.40 13.41 -13.73
N THR A 76 -7.04 12.29 -14.10
CA THR A 76 -6.96 11.04 -13.37
C THR A 76 -6.01 10.12 -14.12
N VAL A 77 -4.93 9.72 -13.46
CA VAL A 77 -3.92 8.79 -13.99
C VAL A 77 -4.01 7.44 -13.29
N LYS A 78 -3.38 6.41 -13.85
CA LYS A 78 -3.22 5.11 -13.18
C LYS A 78 -1.93 5.13 -12.37
N LEU A 79 -2.05 5.00 -11.04
CA LEU A 79 -0.91 4.78 -10.17
C LEU A 79 -0.73 3.27 -10.00
N LYS A 80 0.39 2.75 -10.49
CA LYS A 80 0.72 1.33 -10.52
C LYS A 80 1.65 1.01 -9.36
N LEU A 81 1.15 0.25 -8.40
CA LEU A 81 1.94 -0.28 -7.30
C LEU A 81 2.45 -1.67 -7.66
N THR A 82 3.75 -1.89 -7.52
CA THR A 82 4.40 -3.20 -7.64
C THR A 82 5.01 -3.64 -6.31
N TRP A 83 5.05 -4.95 -6.06
CA TRP A 83 5.71 -5.50 -4.87
C TRP A 83 6.17 -6.94 -5.08
N HIS A 84 7.15 -7.36 -4.30
CA HIS A 84 7.55 -8.77 -4.21
C HIS A 84 6.78 -9.45 -3.09
N SER A 85 5.98 -10.45 -3.46
CA SER A 85 5.27 -11.31 -2.52
C SER A 85 5.99 -12.66 -2.38
N PHE A 86 5.56 -13.48 -1.42
CA PHE A 86 6.11 -14.83 -1.18
C PHE A 86 6.04 -15.76 -2.41
N ASN A 87 5.15 -15.48 -3.38
CA ASN A 87 5.03 -16.25 -4.61
C ASN A 87 5.43 -15.48 -5.87
N GLY A 88 6.21 -14.41 -5.72
CA GLY A 88 6.78 -13.64 -6.83
C GLY A 88 6.27 -12.20 -6.91
N LYS A 89 6.64 -11.50 -7.99
CA LYS A 89 6.27 -10.11 -8.24
C LYS A 89 4.77 -10.01 -8.49
N LYS A 90 4.15 -8.99 -7.91
CA LYS A 90 2.74 -8.63 -8.08
C LYS A 90 2.61 -7.15 -8.37
N SER A 91 1.46 -6.78 -8.91
CA SER A 91 1.10 -5.39 -9.14
C SER A 91 -0.39 -5.14 -8.96
N THR A 92 -0.74 -3.89 -8.73
CA THR A 92 -2.11 -3.38 -8.74
C THR A 92 -2.12 -1.95 -9.23
N GLU A 93 -3.26 -1.51 -9.74
CA GLU A 93 -3.45 -0.17 -10.27
C GLU A 93 -4.68 0.46 -9.64
N PHE A 94 -4.60 1.77 -9.42
CA PHE A 94 -5.69 2.56 -8.87
C PHE A 94 -5.74 3.91 -9.57
N ASP A 95 -6.94 4.49 -9.59
CA ASP A 95 -7.14 5.85 -10.08
C ASP A 95 -6.50 6.83 -9.10
N TYR A 96 -5.68 7.75 -9.62
CA TYR A 96 -4.95 8.75 -8.85
C TYR A 96 -5.14 10.15 -9.44
N SER A 97 -5.33 11.15 -8.57
CA SER A 97 -5.42 12.56 -8.95
C SER A 97 -4.95 13.42 -7.76
N THR A 98 -4.13 14.43 -8.01
CA THR A 98 -3.57 15.32 -6.97
C THR A 98 -4.60 16.26 -6.35
N ASN A 99 -5.68 16.58 -7.07
CA ASN A 99 -6.61 17.67 -6.72
C ASN A 99 -8.08 17.23 -6.56
N LYS A 100 -8.35 15.93 -6.53
CA LYS A 100 -9.68 15.38 -6.24
C LYS A 100 -9.53 14.43 -5.06
N GLU A 101 -10.52 14.42 -4.16
CA GLU A 101 -10.72 13.27 -3.28
C GLU A 101 -10.77 12.03 -4.19
N THR A 102 -9.70 11.24 -4.18
CA THR A 102 -9.66 10.00 -4.93
C THR A 102 -10.64 9.07 -4.26
N LYS A 103 -11.75 8.79 -4.94
CA LYS A 103 -12.78 7.89 -4.43
C LYS A 103 -12.21 6.48 -4.39
N GLY A 104 -11.64 6.10 -3.25
CA GLY A 104 -11.36 4.70 -2.94
C GLY A 104 -12.66 3.91 -2.97
N SER A 105 -12.78 2.95 -3.87
CA SER A 105 -13.92 2.02 -3.84
C SER A 105 -13.73 1.08 -2.65
N LEU A 106 -14.37 1.43 -1.53
CA LEU A 106 -14.53 0.52 -0.41
C LEU A 106 -15.43 -0.65 -0.85
N SER A 107 -14.83 -1.79 -1.19
CA SER A 107 -15.55 -3.06 -1.22
C SER A 107 -15.86 -3.47 0.23
N LEU A 108 -16.96 -2.92 0.78
CA LEU A 108 -17.50 -3.28 2.09
C LEU A 108 -18.32 -4.58 1.98
N GLU A 109 -17.67 -5.69 1.69
CA GLU A 109 -18.32 -7.01 1.73
C GLU A 109 -18.47 -7.56 3.16
N ASN A 110 -18.10 -6.80 4.20
CA ASN A 110 -18.42 -7.14 5.58
C ASN A 110 -18.63 -5.90 6.46
N LYS A 111 -19.82 -5.28 6.36
CA LYS A 111 -20.31 -4.24 7.29
C LYS A 111 -20.41 -4.69 8.76
N ASN A 112 -20.10 -5.96 9.09
CA ASN A 112 -20.31 -6.53 10.42
C ASN A 112 -19.10 -6.44 11.36
N ASN A 113 -17.94 -5.91 10.95
CA ASN A 113 -16.75 -5.86 11.81
C ASN A 113 -16.14 -4.47 12.04
N PHE A 114 -16.68 -3.39 11.44
CA PHE A 114 -16.17 -2.03 11.68
C PHE A 114 -16.86 -1.31 12.86
N ILE A 115 -17.77 -1.98 13.58
CA ILE A 115 -18.31 -1.49 14.85
C ILE A 115 -17.90 -2.47 15.94
N ARG A 116 -16.74 -2.26 16.55
CA ARG A 116 -16.50 -2.67 17.94
C ARG A 116 -16.14 -1.45 18.76
N SER A 117 -17.19 -0.86 19.32
CA SER A 117 -17.26 -0.17 20.62
C SER A 117 -15.92 0.28 21.19
N ILE A 118 -15.67 1.59 21.14
CA ILE A 118 -14.87 2.25 22.15
C ILE A 118 -15.73 2.24 23.42
N LYS A 119 -15.30 1.50 24.44
CA LYS A 119 -15.82 1.62 25.80
C LYS A 119 -14.93 2.59 26.55
#